data_AF-A0A126Z1E7-F1
#
_entry.id   AF-A0A126Z1E7-F1
#
_cell.length_a   1.000
_cell.length_b   1.000
_cell.length_c   1.000
_cell.angle_alpha   90.00
_cell.angle_beta   90.00
_cell.angle_gamma   90.00
#
_symmetry.space_group_name_H-M   'P 1'
#
loop_
_entity.id
_entity.type
_entity.pdbx_description
1 polymer ?
#
loop_
_entity_poly.entity_id
_entity_poly.type
_entity_poly.pdbx_seq_one_letter_code
_entity_poly.pdbx_strand_id
1 'polypeptide(L)'
;MVILTLTAGTLTLLATGCASAKSPESSATASLSAHDLSGASYKSTGGTDKSDNVSWLQSKPLKLAFTEQNGVLTAVLNTPCNTVNVPVDVQGRSLVPDTTRMASTAMSCAGEAGSQEQWATAFISKDMTVSRGAGTLTLLTDDAEIDFES
;
A
#
# COMPACT_ATOMS: atom_id res chain seq x y z
N MET A 1 37.82 -64.03 -11.36
CA MET A 1 37.50 -64.30 -12.77
C MET A 1 35.99 -64.43 -12.92
N VAL A 2 35.31 -63.33 -13.24
CA VAL A 2 34.09 -63.25 -14.04
C VAL A 2 34.16 -61.87 -14.72
N ILE A 3 33.96 -61.86 -16.03
CA ILE A 3 34.00 -60.73 -16.97
C ILE A 3 32.54 -60.44 -17.39
N LEU A 4 32.31 -59.25 -17.99
CA LEU A 4 31.12 -58.73 -18.73
C LEU A 4 30.33 -57.66 -17.94
N THR A 5 29.94 -56.49 -18.47
CA THR A 5 29.83 -56.01 -19.87
C THR A 5 29.73 -54.48 -19.92
N LEU A 6 30.22 -53.88 -21.02
CA LEU A 6 30.08 -52.47 -21.39
C LEU A 6 28.62 -52.09 -21.70
N THR A 7 28.25 -50.84 -21.41
CA THR A 7 27.36 -50.05 -22.28
C THR A 7 27.88 -48.63 -22.41
N ALA A 8 28.21 -48.26 -23.65
CA ALA A 8 28.50 -46.89 -24.07
C ALA A 8 27.18 -46.16 -24.33
N GLY A 9 27.10 -44.91 -23.88
CA GLY A 9 25.96 -44.02 -24.13
C GLY A 9 26.42 -42.57 -24.20
N THR A 10 26.91 -42.18 -25.37
CA THR A 10 27.20 -40.80 -25.79
C THR A 10 25.92 -39.95 -25.83
N LEU A 11 25.94 -38.76 -25.21
CA LEU A 11 25.37 -37.54 -25.78
C LEU A 11 25.71 -36.35 -24.88
N THR A 12 26.26 -35.25 -25.43
CA THR A 12 25.70 -33.89 -25.32
C THR A 12 26.64 -32.96 -26.09
N LEU A 13 26.27 -32.65 -27.35
CA LEU A 13 26.88 -31.54 -28.10
C LEU A 13 26.10 -30.25 -27.82
N LEU A 14 26.84 -29.27 -27.34
CA LEU A 14 26.74 -27.81 -27.50
C LEU A 14 25.55 -27.30 -28.34
N ALA A 15 24.61 -26.61 -27.67
CA ALA A 15 23.77 -25.61 -28.30
C ALA A 15 24.09 -24.23 -27.71
N THR A 16 24.93 -23.49 -28.43
CA THR A 16 25.13 -22.05 -28.29
C THR A 16 23.84 -21.34 -28.70
N GLY A 17 22.91 -21.20 -27.78
CA GLY A 17 21.75 -20.33 -27.92
C GLY A 17 22.03 -19.04 -27.15
N CYS A 18 22.00 -17.89 -27.84
CA CYS A 18 22.06 -16.58 -27.19
C CYS A 18 20.91 -16.48 -26.19
N ALA A 19 21.20 -16.69 -24.91
CA ALA A 19 20.34 -16.24 -23.85
C ALA A 19 20.29 -14.71 -23.98
N SER A 20 19.20 -14.20 -24.55
CA SER A 20 18.74 -12.87 -24.15
C SER A 20 18.39 -13.04 -22.68
N ALA A 21 19.39 -12.84 -21.82
CA ALA A 21 19.16 -12.58 -20.42
C ALA A 21 18.29 -11.34 -20.41
N LYS A 22 16.98 -11.56 -20.33
CA LYS A 22 16.02 -10.53 -19.94
C LYS A 22 16.49 -10.14 -18.56
N SER A 23 17.27 -9.07 -18.50
CA SER A 23 17.66 -8.43 -17.26
C SER A 23 16.41 -8.41 -16.39
N PRO A 24 16.46 -8.85 -15.12
CA PRO A 24 15.38 -8.52 -14.21
C PRO A 24 15.35 -7.00 -14.24
N GLU A 25 14.32 -6.46 -14.86
CA GLU A 25 13.99 -5.05 -14.82
C GLU A 25 13.74 -4.80 -13.34
N SER A 26 14.81 -4.41 -12.66
CA SER A 26 14.76 -3.89 -11.32
C SER A 26 13.93 -2.63 -11.48
N SER A 27 12.62 -2.79 -11.33
CA SER A 27 11.71 -1.71 -10.99
C SER A 27 12.17 -1.17 -9.65
N ALA A 28 13.28 -0.45 -9.66
CA ALA A 28 13.77 0.35 -8.56
C ALA A 28 12.59 1.23 -8.21
N THR A 29 11.96 0.92 -7.08
CA THR A 29 10.70 1.51 -6.70
C THR A 29 10.94 3.00 -6.53
N ALA A 30 10.43 3.81 -7.45
CA ALA A 30 10.72 5.24 -7.47
C ALA A 30 10.33 5.87 -6.12
N SER A 31 11.18 6.76 -5.62
CA SER A 31 10.84 7.59 -4.47
C SER A 31 9.65 8.48 -4.82
N LEU A 32 8.69 8.62 -3.90
CA LEU A 32 7.57 9.55 -4.04
C LEU A 32 7.90 10.89 -3.38
N SER A 33 7.23 11.91 -3.86
CA SER A 33 7.21 13.26 -3.29
C SER A 33 5.77 13.68 -2.98
N ALA A 34 5.61 14.78 -2.24
CA ALA A 34 4.31 15.35 -1.96
C ALA A 34 3.53 15.70 -3.26
N HIS A 35 4.25 16.20 -4.26
CA HIS A 35 3.67 16.57 -5.56
C HIS A 35 3.07 15.35 -6.28
N ASP A 36 3.68 14.17 -6.14
CA ASP A 36 3.18 12.96 -6.77
C ASP A 36 1.81 12.55 -6.23
N LEU A 37 1.55 12.78 -4.94
CA LEU A 37 0.30 12.43 -4.28
C LEU A 37 -0.75 13.56 -4.36
N SER A 38 -0.32 14.81 -4.49
CA SER A 38 -1.20 15.99 -4.48
C SER A 38 -2.33 15.89 -5.51
N GLY A 39 -3.57 16.10 -5.06
CA GLY A 39 -4.78 16.02 -5.87
C GLY A 39 -5.29 14.59 -6.13
N ALA A 40 -4.56 13.55 -5.73
CA ALA A 40 -5.00 12.17 -5.91
C ALA A 40 -6.14 11.83 -4.95
N SER A 41 -7.07 10.99 -5.41
CA SER A 41 -8.19 10.48 -4.62
C SER A 41 -8.38 9.00 -4.88
N TYR A 42 -8.75 8.26 -3.84
CA TYR A 42 -8.85 6.81 -3.85
C TYR A 42 -9.99 6.33 -2.96
N LYS A 43 -10.44 5.10 -3.23
CA LYS A 43 -11.41 4.35 -2.44
C LYS A 43 -10.81 3.03 -2.00
N SER A 44 -10.98 2.64 -0.74
CA SER A 44 -10.46 1.35 -0.27
C SER A 44 -11.17 0.19 -0.96
N THR A 45 -10.42 -0.87 -1.25
CA THR A 45 -10.91 -2.12 -1.82
C THR A 45 -10.70 -3.31 -0.88
N GLY A 46 -9.89 -3.14 0.16
CA GLY A 46 -9.64 -4.18 1.16
C GLY A 46 -8.51 -3.80 2.10
N GLY A 47 -8.21 -4.67 3.04
CA GLY A 47 -7.10 -4.49 3.96
C GLY A 47 -7.00 -5.58 5.01
N THR A 48 -5.92 -5.52 5.77
CA THR A 48 -5.64 -6.41 6.91
C THR A 48 -5.24 -5.62 8.14
N ASP A 49 -5.47 -6.18 9.33
CA ASP A 49 -5.01 -5.70 10.63
C ASP A 49 -4.56 -6.90 11.45
N LYS A 50 -3.29 -6.93 11.84
CA LYS A 50 -2.61 -8.07 12.49
C LYS A 50 -2.82 -9.39 11.75
N SER A 51 -2.78 -9.32 10.42
CA SER A 51 -3.08 -10.42 9.48
C SER A 51 -4.54 -10.85 9.38
N ASP A 52 -5.45 -10.29 10.19
CA ASP A 52 -6.89 -10.53 10.03
C ASP A 52 -7.46 -9.64 8.94
N ASN A 53 -8.40 -10.17 8.15
CA ASN A 53 -9.04 -9.39 7.10
C ASN A 53 -9.99 -8.33 7.67
N VAL A 54 -9.86 -7.09 7.22
CA VAL A 54 -10.76 -5.98 7.59
C VAL A 54 -11.91 -5.93 6.58
N SER A 55 -12.80 -6.91 6.69
CA SER A 55 -13.82 -7.21 5.67
C SER A 55 -14.80 -6.06 5.37
N TRP A 56 -15.00 -5.15 6.32
CA TRP A 56 -15.91 -4.02 6.13
C TRP A 56 -15.39 -2.98 5.12
N LEU A 57 -14.09 -2.96 4.81
CA LEU A 57 -13.51 -1.99 3.85
C LEU A 57 -14.04 -2.15 2.42
N GLN A 58 -14.57 -3.33 2.06
CA GLN A 58 -15.20 -3.58 0.76
C GLN A 58 -16.62 -3.02 0.69
N SER A 59 -17.40 -3.19 1.76
CA SER A 59 -18.81 -2.81 1.80
C SER A 59 -19.03 -1.36 2.23
N LYS A 60 -18.13 -0.82 3.07
CA LYS A 60 -18.13 0.54 3.59
C LYS A 60 -16.75 1.16 3.37
N PRO A 61 -16.41 1.46 2.11
CA PRO A 61 -15.06 1.87 1.78
C PRO A 61 -14.69 3.22 2.40
N LEU A 62 -13.45 3.31 2.85
CA LEU A 62 -12.81 4.57 3.15
C LEU A 62 -12.58 5.32 1.84
N LYS A 63 -12.72 6.65 1.88
CA LYS A 63 -12.27 7.52 0.79
C LYS A 63 -11.09 8.31 1.28
N LEU A 64 -9.99 8.24 0.53
CA LEU A 64 -8.75 8.94 0.84
C LEU A 64 -8.48 9.95 -0.26
N ALA A 65 -8.27 11.21 0.09
CA ALA A 65 -7.79 12.23 -0.82
C ALA A 65 -6.53 12.90 -0.26
N PHE A 66 -5.61 13.24 -1.12
CA PHE A 66 -4.44 14.04 -0.78
C PHE A 66 -4.64 15.46 -1.30
N THR A 67 -4.74 16.42 -0.39
CA THR A 67 -5.05 17.81 -0.72
C THR A 67 -3.98 18.73 -0.18
N GLU A 68 -3.57 19.73 -0.96
CA GLU A 68 -2.73 20.80 -0.45
C GLU A 68 -3.59 21.83 0.29
N GLN A 69 -3.27 22.06 1.56
CA GLN A 69 -3.93 23.05 2.41
C GLN A 69 -2.85 23.95 3.00
N ASN A 70 -2.86 25.24 2.62
CA ASN A 70 -1.86 26.23 3.06
C ASN A 70 -0.40 25.80 2.80
N GLY A 71 -0.15 25.14 1.66
CA GLY A 71 1.19 24.64 1.29
C GLY A 71 1.62 23.36 2.01
N VAL A 72 0.71 22.70 2.75
CA VAL A 72 0.96 21.44 3.43
C VAL A 72 0.10 20.35 2.80
N LEU A 73 0.71 19.21 2.47
CA LEU A 73 -0.04 18.05 2.00
C LEU A 73 -0.85 17.46 3.16
N THR A 74 -2.14 17.27 2.94
CA THR A 74 -3.09 16.77 3.95
C THR A 74 -3.80 15.54 3.40
N ALA A 75 -3.67 14.42 4.09
CA ALA A 75 -4.49 13.23 3.88
C ALA A 75 -5.87 13.47 4.50
N VAL A 76 -6.90 13.48 3.65
CA VAL A 76 -8.30 13.60 4.02
C VAL A 76 -8.94 12.23 3.90
N LEU A 77 -9.28 11.63 5.04
CA LEU A 77 -9.86 10.30 5.13
C LEU A 77 -11.33 10.42 5.54
N ASN A 78 -12.25 10.16 4.61
CA ASN A 78 -13.66 10.00 4.94
C ASN A 78 -13.90 8.58 5.46
N THR A 79 -14.18 8.50 6.76
CA THR A 79 -14.61 7.26 7.41
C THR A 79 -16.14 7.12 7.32
N PRO A 80 -16.72 5.97 7.73
CA PRO A 80 -18.18 5.80 7.74
C PRO A 80 -18.93 6.80 8.62
N CYS A 81 -18.26 7.41 9.59
CA CYS A 81 -18.84 8.46 10.43
C CYS A 81 -18.21 9.81 10.10
N ASN A 82 -17.03 10.14 10.63
CA ASN A 82 -16.40 11.45 10.43
C ASN A 82 -15.39 11.49 9.30
N THR A 83 -15.03 12.71 8.91
CA THR A 83 -13.84 12.96 8.09
C THR A 83 -12.67 13.30 9.00
N VAL A 84 -11.53 12.66 8.78
CA VAL A 84 -10.26 12.89 9.47
C VAL A 84 -9.30 13.59 8.50
N ASN A 85 -8.71 14.69 8.92
CA ASN A 85 -7.72 15.45 8.17
C ASN A 85 -6.38 15.34 8.91
N VAL A 86 -5.36 14.85 8.23
CA VAL A 86 -4.02 14.65 8.78
C VAL A 86 -2.99 15.28 7.86
N PRO A 87 -2.28 16.34 8.28
CA PRO A 87 -1.11 16.79 7.56
C PRO A 87 -0.07 15.66 7.48
N VAL A 88 0.54 15.46 6.32
CA VAL A 88 1.46 14.34 6.07
C VAL A 88 2.71 14.83 5.37
N ASP A 89 3.87 14.35 5.82
CA ASP A 89 5.14 14.53 5.14
C ASP A 89 5.46 13.29 4.29
N VAL A 90 5.92 13.49 3.06
CA VAL A 90 6.36 12.40 2.17
C VAL A 90 7.88 12.35 2.16
N GLN A 91 8.44 11.27 2.70
CA GLN A 91 9.88 11.02 2.79
C GLN A 91 10.23 9.80 1.93
N GLY A 92 10.37 10.01 0.63
CA GLY A 92 10.56 8.93 -0.33
C GLY A 92 9.31 8.04 -0.40
N ARG A 93 9.32 6.87 0.23
CA ARG A 93 8.13 6.00 0.29
C ARG A 93 7.47 5.98 1.66
N SER A 94 7.99 6.73 2.62
CA SER A 94 7.35 6.89 3.93
C SER A 94 6.39 8.08 3.88
N LEU A 95 5.17 7.86 4.36
CA LEU A 95 4.20 8.90 4.66
C LEU A 95 4.14 9.02 6.19
N VAL A 96 4.50 10.20 6.68
CA VAL A 96 4.64 10.49 8.11
C VAL A 96 3.54 11.45 8.51
N PRO A 97 2.49 10.99 9.23
CA PRO A 97 1.41 11.85 9.68
C PRO A 97 1.83 12.75 10.84
N ASP A 98 1.49 14.03 10.75
CA ASP A 98 1.58 14.97 11.88
C ASP A 98 0.31 14.89 12.72
N THR A 99 0.31 13.95 13.66
CA THR A 99 -0.81 13.70 14.56
C THR A 99 -1.11 14.87 15.51
N THR A 100 -0.18 15.80 15.72
CA THR A 100 -0.39 16.98 16.57
C THR A 100 -1.31 18.02 15.92
N ARG A 101 -1.41 17.98 14.58
CA ARG A 101 -2.29 18.84 13.78
C ARG A 101 -3.45 18.07 13.14
N MET A 102 -3.66 16.82 13.54
CA MET A 102 -4.81 16.03 13.09
C MET A 102 -6.11 16.63 13.61
N ALA A 103 -7.12 16.70 12.74
CA ALA A 103 -8.44 17.20 13.07
C ALA A 103 -9.53 16.30 12.47
N SER A 104 -10.65 16.16 13.15
CA SER A 104 -11.82 15.43 12.64
C SER A 104 -13.09 16.25 12.75
N THR A 105 -14.07 15.93 11.89
CA THR A 105 -15.45 16.39 12.14
C THR A 105 -16.00 15.75 13.41
N ALA A 106 -17.01 16.38 14.01
CA ALA A 106 -17.57 15.95 15.28
C ALA A 106 -19.03 15.48 15.14
N MET A 107 -19.22 14.32 14.51
CA MET A 107 -20.49 13.58 14.56
C MET A 107 -20.41 12.51 15.64
N SER A 108 -21.48 12.39 16.43
CA SER A 108 -21.59 11.34 17.44
C SER A 108 -22.19 10.08 16.81
N CYS A 109 -21.33 9.18 16.36
CA CYS A 109 -21.76 7.86 15.90
C CYS A 109 -21.51 6.80 16.97
N ALA A 110 -22.55 6.02 17.25
CA ALA A 110 -22.47 4.85 18.10
C ALA A 110 -22.38 3.56 17.27
N GLY A 111 -21.94 2.48 17.92
CA GLY A 111 -21.89 1.15 17.30
C GLY A 111 -20.83 1.03 16.22
N GLU A 112 -21.13 0.25 15.19
CA GLU A 112 -20.17 -0.18 14.16
C GLU A 112 -19.45 0.99 13.46
N ALA A 113 -20.19 2.04 13.09
CA ALA A 113 -19.61 3.19 12.40
C ALA A 113 -18.57 3.94 13.26
N GLY A 114 -18.81 4.05 14.57
CA GLY A 114 -17.87 4.66 15.51
C GLY A 114 -16.60 3.80 15.68
N SER A 115 -16.76 2.47 15.80
CA SER A 115 -15.61 1.55 15.89
C SER A 115 -14.77 1.56 14.61
N GLN A 116 -15.41 1.64 13.44
CA GLN A 116 -14.74 1.72 12.14
C GLN A 116 -13.96 3.02 11.98
N GLU A 117 -14.53 4.14 12.39
CA GLU A 117 -13.81 5.42 12.43
C GLU A 117 -12.62 5.36 13.39
N GLN A 118 -12.79 4.82 14.59
CA GLN A 118 -11.70 4.72 15.57
C GLN A 118 -10.54 3.90 14.99
N TRP A 119 -10.85 2.78 14.34
CA TRP A 119 -9.85 1.96 13.67
C TRP A 119 -9.15 2.72 12.54
N ALA A 120 -9.91 3.37 11.64
CA ALA A 120 -9.35 4.11 10.51
C ALA A 120 -8.49 5.30 10.95
N THR A 121 -8.90 5.96 12.05
CA THR A 121 -8.15 7.05 12.68
C THR A 121 -6.84 6.53 13.27
N ALA A 122 -6.87 5.39 13.97
CA ALA A 122 -5.67 4.76 14.51
C ALA A 122 -4.71 4.31 13.40
N PHE A 123 -5.23 3.81 12.28
CA PHE A 123 -4.44 3.45 11.10
C PHE A 123 -3.73 4.67 10.48
N ILE A 124 -4.48 5.73 10.15
CA ILE A 124 -3.92 6.92 9.47
C ILE A 124 -2.98 7.75 10.35
N SER A 125 -3.00 7.52 11.67
CA SER A 125 -2.11 8.18 12.63
C SER A 125 -0.72 7.55 12.74
N LYS A 126 -0.45 6.46 12.00
CA LYS A 126 0.83 5.76 12.04
C LYS A 126 1.69 6.13 10.84
N ASP A 127 3.01 6.11 11.03
CA ASP A 127 3.95 6.13 9.91
C ASP A 127 3.67 4.93 9.00
N MET A 128 3.63 5.18 7.70
CA MET A 128 3.28 4.16 6.72
C MET A 128 4.18 4.18 5.50
N THR A 129 4.41 3.00 4.94
CA THR A 129 5.02 2.84 3.62
C THR A 129 3.95 2.94 2.54
N VAL A 130 4.24 3.71 1.50
CA VAL A 130 3.37 3.92 0.35
C VAL A 130 3.87 3.10 -0.84
N SER A 131 2.96 2.35 -1.46
CA SER A 131 3.13 1.78 -2.78
C SER A 131 2.09 2.39 -3.71
N ARG A 132 2.53 2.94 -4.84
CA ARG A 132 1.64 3.59 -5.80
C ARG A 132 1.85 3.01 -7.19
N GLY A 133 0.76 2.60 -7.82
CA GLY A 133 0.72 2.13 -9.20
C GLY A 133 -0.20 2.99 -10.07
N ALA A 134 -0.47 2.52 -11.28
CA ALA A 134 -1.47 3.14 -12.15
C ALA A 134 -2.87 2.89 -11.58
N GLY A 135 -3.45 3.93 -10.96
CA GLY A 135 -4.79 3.88 -10.37
C GLY A 135 -4.88 3.10 -9.05
N THR A 136 -3.77 2.61 -8.50
CA THR A 136 -3.74 1.86 -7.23
C THR A 136 -2.85 2.53 -6.20
N LEU A 137 -3.19 2.37 -4.93
CA LEU A 137 -2.43 2.84 -3.78
C LEU A 137 -2.54 1.80 -2.67
N THR A 138 -1.41 1.40 -2.10
CA THR A 138 -1.36 0.57 -0.88
C THR A 138 -0.67 1.38 0.21
N LEU A 139 -1.30 1.44 1.38
CA LEU A 139 -0.75 2.03 2.59
C LEU A 139 -0.46 0.90 3.58
N LEU A 140 0.80 0.79 4.01
CA LEU A 140 1.27 -0.28 4.88
C LEU A 140 1.87 0.30 6.16
N THR A 141 1.40 -0.18 7.31
CA THR A 141 1.98 0.05 8.64
C THR A 141 2.60 -1.26 9.15
N ASP A 142 3.18 -1.26 10.35
CA ASP A 142 3.79 -2.47 10.91
C ASP A 142 2.79 -3.62 11.14
N ASP A 143 1.53 -3.31 11.39
CA ASP A 143 0.48 -4.28 11.74
C ASP A 143 -0.70 -4.30 10.77
N ALA A 144 -0.87 -3.30 9.91
CA ALA A 144 -2.02 -3.20 9.02
C ALA A 144 -1.68 -2.73 7.61
N GLU A 145 -2.48 -3.15 6.65
CA GLU A 145 -2.37 -2.79 5.24
C GLU A 145 -3.76 -2.41 4.69
N ILE A 146 -3.85 -1.38 3.86
CA ILE A 146 -5.06 -1.03 3.12
C ILE A 146 -4.72 -0.82 1.64
N ASP A 147 -5.48 -1.48 0.78
CA ASP A 147 -5.47 -1.30 -0.66
C ASP A 147 -6.57 -0.33 -1.09
N PHE A 148 -6.22 0.55 -2.03
CA PHE A 148 -7.12 1.52 -2.61
C PHE A 148 -6.99 1.59 -4.14
N GLU A 149 -8.08 2.03 -4.77
CA GLU A 149 -8.18 2.29 -6.21
C GLU A 149 -8.77 3.68 -6.47
N SER A 150 -8.32 4.36 -7.53
CA SER A 150 -8.77 5.71 -7.93
C SER A 150 -10.04 5.70 -8.78
#